data_AF-A0A9W7YY89-F1
#
_entry.id   AF-A0A9W7YY89-F1
#
_cell.length_a   1.000
_cell.length_b   1.000
_cell.length_c   1.000
_cell.angle_alpha   90.00
_cell.angle_beta   90.00
_cell.angle_gamma   90.00
#
_symmetry.space_group_name_H-M   'P 1'
#
loop_
_entity.id
_entity.type
_entity.pdbx_description
1 polymer ?
#
loop_
_entity_poly.entity_id
_entity_poly.type
_entity_poly.pdbx_seq_one_letter_code
_entity_poly.pdbx_strand_id
1 'polypeptide(L)'
;MSSFKIASLLFRTLSKPVANALKQQAKSHDIFRSLCINVAQLAHRTEMNWKMKVLGYKKEKIRPLNDARAVDAGANFLGEAFIFSVAVSLILAEQVRSRSQAKRQRNAVDERLDTLEKQVS
;
A
#
# COMPACT_ATOMS: atom_id res chain seq x y z
N MET A 1 11.42 16.72 7.50
CA MET A 1 12.19 16.03 6.42
C MET A 1 12.80 14.68 6.83
N SER A 2 13.06 14.42 8.12
CA SER A 2 13.80 13.22 8.57
C SER A 2 12.99 11.92 8.55
N SER A 3 11.70 11.95 8.88
CA SER A 3 10.85 10.75 8.99
C SER A 3 10.64 10.04 7.64
N PHE A 4 10.50 10.80 6.54
CA PHE A 4 10.36 10.25 5.19
C PHE A 4 11.61 9.47 4.73
N LYS A 5 12.81 9.94 5.11
CA LYS A 5 14.07 9.25 4.78
C LYS A 5 14.24 7.96 5.57
N ILE A 6 13.82 7.95 6.83
CA ILE A 6 13.87 6.74 7.66
C ILE A 6 12.83 5.71 7.18
N ALA A 7 11.62 6.17 6.84
CA ALA A 7 10.58 5.31 6.30
C ALA A 7 10.99 4.68 4.95
N SER A 8 11.62 5.44 4.06
CA SER A 8 12.08 4.91 2.76
C SER A 8 13.23 3.90 2.91
N LEU A 9 14.12 4.09 3.89
CA LEU A 9 15.17 3.13 4.22
C LEU A 9 14.60 1.84 4.81
N LEU A 10 13.67 1.94 5.76
CA LEU A 10 12.99 0.77 6.35
C LEU A 10 12.19 -0.02 5.33
N PHE A 11 11.50 0.66 4.41
CA PHE A 11 10.81 0.01 3.30
C PHE A 11 11.81 -0.80 2.46
N ARG A 12 12.93 -0.17 2.05
CA ARG A 12 13.96 -0.83 1.24
C ARG A 12 14.65 -2.00 1.95
N THR A 13 14.80 -1.96 3.27
CA THR A 13 15.41 -3.07 4.03
C THR A 13 14.42 -4.20 4.34
N LEU A 14 13.13 -3.92 4.50
CA LEU A 14 12.11 -4.94 4.77
C LEU A 14 11.58 -5.61 3.50
N SER A 15 11.59 -4.93 2.35
CA SER A 15 11.11 -5.52 1.09
C SER A 15 11.89 -6.78 0.68
N LYS A 16 13.21 -6.81 0.89
CA LYS A 16 14.06 -7.97 0.53
C LYS A 16 13.81 -9.23 1.38
N PRO A 17 13.83 -9.19 2.73
CA PRO A 17 13.56 -10.36 3.55
C PRO A 17 12.13 -10.86 3.39
N VAL A 18 11.15 -9.95 3.26
CA VAL A 18 9.75 -10.33 3.03
C VAL A 18 9.60 -10.99 1.66
N ALA A 19 10.19 -10.43 0.61
CA ALA A 19 10.20 -11.08 -0.70
C ALA A 19 10.83 -12.48 -0.67
N ASN A 20 11.97 -12.65 0.01
CA ASN A 20 12.61 -13.96 0.13
C ASN A 20 11.76 -14.97 0.90
N ALA A 21 11.09 -14.55 1.98
CA ALA A 21 10.15 -15.40 2.71
C ALA A 21 8.95 -15.82 1.83
N LEU A 22 8.35 -14.87 1.10
CA LEU A 22 7.25 -15.15 0.18
C LEU A 22 7.66 -16.07 -0.97
N LYS A 23 8.89 -15.94 -1.50
CA LYS A 23 9.44 -16.86 -2.50
C LYS A 23 9.62 -18.28 -1.96
N GLN A 24 10.01 -18.41 -0.69
CA GLN A 24 10.11 -19.70 -0.03
C GLN A 24 8.71 -20.32 0.17
N GLN A 25 7.72 -19.50 0.54
CA GLN A 25 6.31 -19.89 0.65
C GLN A 25 5.71 -20.31 -0.71
N ALA A 26 6.13 -19.68 -1.80
CA ALA A 26 5.69 -20.04 -3.15
C ALA A 26 6.24 -21.37 -3.66
N LYS A 27 7.29 -21.90 -3.02
CA LYS A 27 7.79 -23.26 -3.29
C LYS A 27 7.04 -24.33 -2.51
N SER A 28 6.47 -23.98 -1.36
CA SER A 28 5.74 -24.92 -0.50
C SER A 28 4.24 -24.98 -0.77
N HIS A 29 3.64 -23.92 -1.32
CA HIS A 29 2.19 -23.86 -1.60
C HIS A 29 1.88 -23.50 -3.06
N ASP A 30 1.27 -24.44 -3.79
CA ASP A 30 0.82 -24.23 -5.18
C ASP A 30 -0.25 -23.14 -5.31
N ILE A 31 -1.14 -23.00 -4.31
CA ILE A 31 -2.13 -21.92 -4.27
C ILE A 31 -1.43 -20.56 -4.27
N PHE A 32 -0.43 -20.40 -3.40
CA PHE A 32 0.34 -19.16 -3.31
C PHE A 32 1.15 -18.91 -4.59
N ARG A 33 1.72 -19.96 -5.18
CA ARG A 33 2.39 -19.90 -6.49
C ARG A 33 1.45 -19.36 -7.58
N SER A 34 0.24 -19.91 -7.69
CA SER A 34 -0.76 -19.47 -8.67
C SER A 34 -1.21 -18.02 -8.44
N LEU A 35 -1.32 -17.59 -7.18
CA LEU A 35 -1.67 -16.22 -6.82
C LEU A 35 -0.56 -15.25 -7.25
N CYS A 36 0.71 -15.56 -6.99
CA CYS A 36 1.84 -14.77 -7.45
C CYS A 36 1.87 -14.64 -8.98
N ILE A 37 1.62 -15.75 -9.70
CA ILE A 37 1.58 -15.74 -11.17
C ILE A 37 0.44 -14.84 -11.67
N ASN A 38 -0.76 -14.96 -11.11
CA ASN A 38 -1.91 -14.14 -11.48
C ASN A 38 -1.66 -12.65 -11.23
N VAL A 39 -1.09 -12.30 -10.06
CA VAL A 39 -0.74 -10.92 -9.72
C VAL A 39 0.32 -10.37 -10.68
N ALA A 40 1.38 -11.12 -10.95
CA ALA A 40 2.44 -10.71 -11.87
C ALA A 40 1.92 -10.53 -13.30
N GLN A 41 1.06 -11.44 -13.77
CA GLN A 41 0.45 -11.34 -15.09
C GLN A 41 -0.53 -10.17 -15.18
N LEU A 42 -1.31 -9.91 -14.13
CA LEU A 42 -2.22 -8.77 -14.07
C LEU A 42 -1.43 -7.46 -14.11
N ALA A 43 -0.40 -7.33 -13.28
CA ALA A 43 0.50 -6.17 -13.30
C ALA A 43 1.10 -5.94 -14.69
N HIS A 44 1.64 -7.00 -15.31
CA HIS A 44 2.23 -6.92 -16.65
C HIS A 44 1.20 -6.52 -17.73
N ARG A 45 -0.02 -7.07 -17.66
CA ARG A 45 -1.11 -6.70 -18.58
C ARG A 45 -1.54 -5.25 -18.38
N THR A 46 -1.67 -4.80 -17.14
CA THR A 46 -2.03 -3.41 -16.84
C THR A 46 -0.96 -2.45 -17.35
N GLU A 47 0.33 -2.77 -17.15
CA GLU A 47 1.45 -1.98 -17.63
C GLU A 47 1.44 -1.87 -19.15
N MET A 48 1.30 -2.99 -19.86
CA MET A 48 1.26 -2.97 -21.32
C MET A 48 0.03 -2.23 -21.85
N ASN A 49 -1.13 -2.43 -21.24
CA ASN A 49 -2.36 -1.71 -21.61
C ASN A 49 -2.22 -0.20 -21.39
N TRP A 50 -1.56 0.22 -20.31
CA TRP A 50 -1.26 1.62 -20.04
C TRP A 50 -0.29 2.19 -21.08
N LYS A 51 0.80 1.48 -21.38
CA LYS A 51 1.75 1.89 -22.41
C LYS A 51 1.08 2.03 -23.78
N MET A 52 0.24 1.08 -24.17
CA MET A 52 -0.50 1.15 -25.44
C MET A 52 -1.49 2.32 -25.47
N LYS A 53 -2.18 2.60 -24.36
CA LYS A 53 -3.14 3.72 -24.28
C LYS A 53 -2.48 5.09 -24.24
N VAL A 54 -1.39 5.23 -23.49
CA VAL A 54 -0.74 6.53 -23.24
C VAL A 54 0.28 6.87 -24.30
N LEU A 55 1.07 5.90 -24.75
CA LEU A 55 2.17 6.11 -25.70
C LEU A 55 1.80 5.73 -27.14
N GLY A 56 0.56 5.26 -27.37
CA GLY A 56 0.05 4.96 -28.72
C GLY A 56 0.70 3.75 -29.40
N TYR A 57 1.37 2.87 -28.64
CA TYR A 57 1.96 1.64 -29.19
C TYR A 57 0.90 0.72 -29.81
N LYS A 58 1.23 0.08 -30.95
CA LYS A 58 0.37 -0.93 -31.59
C LYS A 58 0.02 -2.05 -30.62
N LYS A 59 -1.25 -2.50 -30.65
CA LYS A 59 -1.72 -3.65 -29.86
C LYS A 59 -0.98 -4.91 -30.29
N GLU A 60 -0.01 -5.33 -29.49
CA GLU A 60 0.75 -6.56 -29.70
C GLU A 60 0.36 -7.62 -28.65
N LYS A 61 0.44 -8.91 -29.02
CA LYS A 61 0.05 -10.02 -28.15
C LYS A 61 1.03 -10.12 -26.98
N ILE A 62 0.55 -9.77 -25.78
CA ILE A 62 1.32 -9.81 -24.53
C ILE A 62 1.74 -11.26 -24.27
N ARG A 63 3.04 -11.54 -24.34
CA ARG A 63 3.58 -12.87 -24.04
C ARG A 63 3.54 -13.10 -22.52
N PRO A 64 2.98 -14.21 -22.03
CA PRO A 64 2.99 -14.50 -20.61
C PRO A 64 4.44 -14.69 -20.14
N LEU A 65 4.72 -14.20 -18.93
CA LEU A 65 6.04 -14.32 -18.31
C LEU A 65 6.27 -15.78 -17.89
N ASN A 66 7.50 -16.28 -18.03
CA ASN A 66 7.89 -17.60 -17.52
C ASN A 66 7.51 -17.72 -16.03
N ASP A 67 6.87 -18.82 -15.64
CA ASP A 67 6.36 -19.09 -14.29
C ASP A 67 7.38 -18.75 -13.19
N ALA A 68 8.66 -19.10 -13.38
CA ALA A 68 9.69 -18.79 -12.38
C ALA A 68 9.86 -17.28 -12.16
N ARG A 69 9.90 -16.50 -13.24
CA ARG A 69 9.99 -15.04 -13.17
C ARG A 69 8.69 -14.40 -12.67
N ALA A 70 7.54 -14.97 -13.04
CA ALA A 70 6.24 -14.50 -12.57
C ALA A 70 6.09 -14.67 -11.05
N VAL A 71 6.55 -15.80 -10.50
CA VAL A 71 6.58 -16.04 -9.06
C VAL A 71 7.52 -15.06 -8.35
N ASP A 72 8.72 -14.84 -8.88
CA ASP A 72 9.67 -13.88 -8.30
C ASP A 72 9.13 -12.45 -8.27
N ALA A 73 8.55 -11.99 -9.38
CA ALA A 73 7.97 -10.66 -9.49
C ALA A 73 6.72 -10.51 -8.60
N GLY A 74 5.85 -11.52 -8.60
CA GLY A 74 4.64 -11.54 -7.77
C GLY A 74 4.96 -11.53 -6.28
N ALA A 75 5.95 -12.32 -5.85
CA ALA A 75 6.39 -12.36 -4.45
C ALA A 75 6.99 -11.02 -3.98
N ASN A 76 7.82 -10.38 -4.81
CA ASN A 76 8.34 -9.03 -4.51
C ASN A 76 7.19 -8.02 -4.36
N PHE A 77 6.26 -8.01 -5.32
CA PHE A 77 5.12 -7.08 -5.32
C PHE A 77 4.21 -7.28 -4.10
N LEU A 78 3.87 -8.53 -3.78
CA LEU A 78 3.03 -8.84 -2.61
C LEU A 78 3.71 -8.45 -1.30
N GLY A 79 5.03 -8.64 -1.18
CA GLY A 79 5.79 -8.25 0.00
C GLY A 79 5.81 -6.74 0.20
N GLU A 80 6.05 -5.99 -0.88
CA GLU A 80 6.00 -4.53 -0.86
C GLU A 80 4.58 -4.02 -0.56
N ALA A 81 3.55 -4.59 -1.19
CA ALA A 81 2.16 -4.22 -0.95
C ALA A 81 1.74 -4.49 0.50
N PHE A 82 2.19 -5.59 1.10
CA PHE A 82 1.90 -5.92 2.49
C PHE A 82 2.50 -4.89 3.45
N ILE A 83 3.79 -4.57 3.31
CA ILE A 83 4.47 -3.57 4.16
C ILE A 83 3.80 -2.20 3.98
N PHE A 84 3.48 -1.81 2.74
CA PHE A 84 2.81 -0.55 2.46
C PHE A 84 1.40 -0.50 3.06
N SER A 85 0.63 -1.59 2.97
CA SER A 85 -0.69 -1.70 3.58
C SER A 85 -0.64 -1.56 5.10
N VAL A 86 0.34 -2.19 5.77
CA VAL A 86 0.54 -2.03 7.22
C VAL A 86 0.87 -0.57 7.56
N ALA A 87 1.79 0.06 6.83
CA ALA A 87 2.15 1.46 7.05
C ALA A 87 0.96 2.41 6.85
N VAL A 88 0.22 2.27 5.75
CA VAL A 88 -0.99 3.05 5.46
C VAL A 88 -2.05 2.83 6.55
N SER A 89 -2.27 1.59 6.97
CA SER A 89 -3.25 1.25 8.00
C SER A 89 -2.93 1.92 9.33
N LEU A 90 -1.65 1.92 9.73
CA LEU A 90 -1.19 2.61 10.95
C LEU A 90 -1.42 4.13 10.86
N ILE A 91 -1.07 4.75 9.72
CA ILE A 91 -1.29 6.18 9.51
C ILE A 91 -2.78 6.52 9.57
N LEU A 92 -3.64 5.74 8.92
CA LEU A 92 -5.08 5.96 8.94
C LEU A 92 -5.66 5.77 10.34
N ALA A 93 -5.21 4.77 11.10
CA ALA A 93 -5.64 4.54 12.48
C ALA A 93 -5.26 5.73 13.39
N GLU A 94 -4.05 6.26 13.23
CA GLU A 94 -3.61 7.45 13.96
C GLU A 94 -4.42 8.69 13.56
N GLN A 95 -4.71 8.87 12.27
CA GLN A 95 -5.53 9.98 11.77
C GLN A 95 -6.95 9.93 12.33
N VAL A 96 -7.58 8.75 12.43
CA VAL A 96 -8.90 8.58 13.04
C VAL A 96 -8.86 8.92 14.54
N ARG A 97 -7.84 8.43 15.26
CA ARG A 97 -7.66 8.73 16.69
C ARG A 97 -7.41 10.22 16.94
N SER A 98 -6.58 10.85 16.12
CA SER A 98 -6.27 12.28 16.18
C SER A 98 -7.50 13.14 15.92
N ARG A 99 -8.32 12.77 14.91
CA ARG A 99 -9.61 13.45 14.62
C ARG A 99 -10.57 13.40 15.81
N SER A 100 -10.63 12.28 16.53
CA SER A 100 -11.46 12.14 17.74
C SER A 100 -11.03 13.12 18.84
N GLN A 101 -9.72 13.28 19.08
CA GLN A 101 -9.22 14.27 20.04
C GLN A 101 -9.48 15.71 19.60
N ALA A 102 -9.25 16.03 18.32
CA ALA A 102 -9.51 17.38 17.79
C ALA A 102 -11.00 17.75 17.87
N LYS A 103 -11.92 16.79 17.65
CA LYS A 103 -13.36 17.00 17.81
C LYS A 103 -13.74 17.29 19.26
N ARG A 104 -13.16 16.57 20.22
CA ARG A 104 -13.40 16.81 21.66
C ARG A 104 -12.96 18.20 22.09
N GLN A 105 -11.81 18.68 21.61
CA GLN A 105 -11.35 20.04 21.90
C GLN A 105 -12.28 21.10 21.31
N ARG A 106 -12.75 20.92 20.06
CA ARG A 106 -13.71 21.85 19.44
C ARG A 106 -15.01 21.94 20.22
N ASN A 107 -15.61 20.80 20.55
CA ASN A 107 -16.84 20.76 21.35
C ASN A 107 -16.69 21.47 22.71
N ALA A 108 -15.54 21.29 23.38
CA ALA A 108 -15.27 21.94 24.67
C ALA A 108 -15.06 23.47 24.54
N VAL A 109 -14.55 23.95 23.40
CA VAL A 109 -14.45 25.39 23.13
C VAL A 109 -15.83 25.97 22.83
N ASP A 110 -16.65 25.30 22.01
CA ASP A 110 -18.01 25.74 21.68
C ASP A 110 -18.89 25.83 22.94
N GLU A 111 -18.78 24.86 23.86
CA GLU A 111 -19.50 24.88 25.14
C GLU A 111 -19.10 26.06 26.02
N ARG A 112 -17.80 26.43 26.04
CA ARG A 112 -17.33 27.62 26.77
C ARG A 112 -17.83 28.92 26.17
N LEU A 113 -17.89 29.01 24.83
CA LEU A 113 -18.42 30.18 24.14
C LEU A 113 -19.91 30.37 24.45
N ASP A 114 -20.72 29.31 24.39
CA ASP A 114 -22.16 29.34 24.74
C ASP A 114 -22.39 29.76 26.21
N THR A 115 -21.51 29.30 27.11
CA THR A 115 -21.59 29.66 28.53
C THR A 115 -21.25 31.13 28.79
N LEU A 116 -20.24 31.67 28.09
CA LEU A 116 -19.84 33.08 28.18
C LEU A 116 -20.92 34.01 27.60
N GLU A 117 -21.52 33.62 26.46
CA GLU A 117 -22.60 34.39 25.82
C GLU A 117 -23.82 34.51 26.76
N LYS A 118 -24.16 33.43 27.48
CA LYS A 118 -25.22 33.42 28.50
C LYS A 118 -24.92 34.25 29.76
N GLN A 119 -23.66 34.58 30.03
CA GLN A 119 -23.29 35.43 31.18
C GLN A 119 -23.23 36.92 30.83
N VAL A 120 -23.11 37.26 29.55
CA VAL A 120 -23.00 38.65 29.06
C VAL A 120 -24.35 39.20 28.58
N SER A 121 -25.31 38.34 28.20
CA SER A 121 -26.74 38.69 28.05
C SER A 121 -27.49 38.61 29.38
#